data_AF-A0A9X6TGP2-F1
#
_entry.id   AF-A0A9X6TGP2-F1
#
_cell.length_a   1.000
_cell.length_b   1.000
_cell.length_c   1.000
_cell.angle_alpha   90.00
_cell.angle_beta   90.00
_cell.angle_gamma   90.00
#
_symmetry.space_group_name_H-M   'P 1'
#
loop_
_entity.id
_entity.type
_entity.pdbx_description
1 polymer ?
#
loop_
_entity_poly.entity_id
_entity_poly.type
_entity_poly.pdbx_seq_one_letter_code
_entity_poly.pdbx_strand_id
1 'polypeptide(L)'
;MNAKEKRVQILDLQDQYCRKCEYHMKPLKECVQHCETGRELSNLAQGMFEVNKGRIVKTSEQWNEICQEAVTLYNQGVGFTIIAKKLGCHPSTLRDQLKKRGLWKGESQAKIQERSREKWDNLCQQARELRELGLSYQKIANRQGVAASSLRNEMSRRGLR
;
A
#
# COMPACT_ATOMS: atom_id res chain seq x y z
N MET A 1 -18.09 -25.71 -19.90
CA MET A 1 -18.17 -24.26 -20.09
C MET A 1 -16.94 -23.59 -19.50
N ASN A 2 -16.15 -22.89 -20.30
CA ASN A 2 -14.97 -22.16 -19.85
C ASN A 2 -15.34 -20.81 -19.21
N ALA A 3 -14.37 -20.11 -18.59
CA ALA A 3 -14.63 -18.85 -17.91
C ALA A 3 -15.14 -17.72 -18.84
N LYS A 4 -14.76 -17.75 -20.13
CA LYS A 4 -15.18 -16.75 -21.12
C LYS A 4 -16.64 -16.96 -21.50
N GLU A 5 -17.05 -18.21 -21.77
CA GLU A 5 -18.42 -18.61 -22.07
C GLU A 5 -19.36 -18.26 -20.92
N LYS A 6 -18.96 -18.55 -19.67
CA LYS A 6 -19.74 -18.15 -18.49
C LYS A 6 -19.95 -16.64 -18.40
N ARG A 7 -18.95 -15.82 -18.74
CA ARG A 7 -19.07 -14.35 -18.74
C ARG A 7 -20.06 -13.87 -19.80
N VAL A 8 -19.98 -14.41 -21.01
CA VAL A 8 -20.91 -14.07 -22.09
C VAL A 8 -22.34 -14.42 -21.69
N GLN A 9 -22.56 -15.63 -21.17
CA GLN A 9 -23.89 -16.06 -20.72
C GLN A 9 -24.45 -15.21 -19.58
N ILE A 10 -23.61 -14.76 -18.64
CA ILE A 10 -24.02 -13.84 -17.57
C ILE A 10 -24.49 -12.49 -18.15
N LEU A 11 -23.75 -11.94 -19.12
CA LEU A 11 -24.12 -10.67 -19.76
C LEU A 11 -25.43 -10.79 -20.54
N ASP A 12 -25.60 -11.89 -21.29
CA ASP A 12 -26.82 -12.14 -22.06
C ASP A 12 -28.05 -12.25 -21.14
N LEU A 13 -27.94 -12.98 -20.02
CA LEU A 13 -29.00 -13.09 -19.03
C LEU A 13 -29.34 -11.75 -18.37
N GLN A 14 -28.32 -10.93 -18.07
CA GLN A 14 -28.54 -9.60 -17.51
C GLN A 14 -29.24 -8.66 -18.50
N ASP A 15 -28.85 -8.68 -19.76
CA ASP A 15 -29.44 -7.84 -20.80
C ASP A 15 -30.87 -8.24 -21.14
N GLN A 16 -31.18 -9.54 -21.16
CA GLN A 16 -32.51 -10.05 -21.47
C GLN A 16 -33.50 -9.82 -20.32
N TYR A 17 -33.10 -10.10 -19.08
CA TYR A 17 -34.05 -10.22 -17.96
C TYR A 17 -33.87 -9.16 -16.88
N CYS A 18 -32.67 -8.62 -16.68
CA CYS A 18 -32.41 -7.74 -15.54
C CYS A 18 -32.73 -6.26 -15.81
N ARG A 19 -32.74 -5.77 -17.06
CA ARG A 19 -33.00 -4.35 -17.37
C ARG A 19 -34.36 -3.82 -16.88
N LYS A 20 -35.38 -4.68 -16.77
CA LYS A 20 -36.73 -4.34 -16.28
C LYS A 20 -37.07 -5.02 -14.94
N CYS A 21 -36.10 -5.66 -14.31
CA CYS A 21 -36.30 -6.40 -13.07
C CYS A 21 -36.35 -5.43 -11.88
N GLU A 22 -37.35 -5.59 -11.00
CA GLU A 22 -37.51 -4.79 -9.78
C GLU A 22 -36.30 -4.93 -8.83
N TYR A 23 -35.58 -6.05 -8.91
CA TYR A 23 -34.40 -6.36 -8.11
C TYR A 23 -33.08 -5.97 -8.77
N HIS A 24 -33.08 -5.38 -9.98
CA HIS A 24 -31.86 -5.03 -10.72
C HIS A 24 -30.89 -4.14 -9.93
N MET A 25 -31.43 -3.20 -9.16
CA MET A 25 -30.65 -2.26 -8.34
C MET A 25 -30.46 -2.76 -6.89
N LYS A 26 -31.00 -3.92 -6.55
CA LYS A 26 -30.93 -4.48 -5.19
C LYS A 26 -29.64 -5.29 -5.01
N PRO A 27 -29.14 -5.41 -3.76
CA PRO A 27 -28.00 -6.27 -3.47
C PRO A 27 -28.24 -7.70 -3.98
N LEU A 28 -27.19 -8.35 -4.50
CA LEU A 28 -27.29 -9.72 -5.05
C LEU A 28 -27.93 -10.71 -4.07
N LYS A 29 -27.69 -10.55 -2.76
CA LYS A 29 -28.30 -11.40 -1.72
C LYS A 29 -29.82 -11.33 -1.70
N GLU A 30 -30.40 -10.16 -1.93
CA GLU A 30 -31.86 -9.97 -2.00
C GLU A 30 -32.40 -10.43 -3.35
N CYS A 31 -31.69 -10.12 -4.45
CA CYS A 31 -32.07 -10.56 -5.79
C CYS A 31 -32.16 -12.08 -5.90
N VAL A 32 -31.17 -12.82 -5.38
CA VAL A 32 -31.14 -14.30 -5.41
C VAL A 32 -32.31 -14.93 -4.63
N GLN A 33 -32.84 -14.26 -3.61
CA GLN A 33 -33.97 -14.77 -2.84
C GLN A 33 -35.30 -14.66 -3.60
N HIS A 34 -35.44 -13.66 -4.47
CA HIS A 34 -36.72 -13.30 -5.09
C HIS A 34 -36.72 -13.36 -6.62
N CYS A 35 -35.58 -13.63 -7.26
CA CYS A 35 -35.43 -13.66 -8.72
C CYS A 35 -34.76 -14.97 -9.17
N GLU A 36 -35.42 -15.67 -10.09
CA GLU A 36 -34.89 -16.92 -10.69
C GLU A 36 -33.65 -16.64 -11.56
N THR A 37 -33.68 -15.59 -12.38
CA THR A 37 -32.49 -15.12 -13.11
C THR A 37 -31.36 -14.75 -12.15
N GLY A 38 -31.69 -14.14 -10.99
CA GLY A 38 -30.73 -13.85 -9.93
C GLY A 38 -30.02 -15.11 -9.41
N ARG A 39 -30.78 -16.19 -9.17
CA ARG A 39 -30.22 -17.51 -8.77
C ARG A 39 -29.32 -18.09 -9.86
N GLU A 40 -29.75 -18.03 -11.12
CA GLU A 40 -28.97 -18.53 -12.25
C GLU A 40 -27.66 -17.77 -12.43
N LEU A 41 -27.70 -16.44 -12.36
CA LEU A 41 -26.52 -15.57 -12.39
C LEU A 41 -25.54 -15.91 -11.25
N SER A 42 -26.05 -16.13 -10.04
CA SER A 42 -25.24 -16.52 -8.88
C SER A 42 -24.56 -17.88 -9.10
N ASN A 43 -25.27 -18.85 -9.67
CA ASN A 43 -24.72 -20.18 -9.95
C ASN A 43 -23.68 -20.15 -11.08
N LEU A 44 -23.91 -19.35 -12.13
CA LEU A 44 -22.94 -19.16 -13.20
C LEU A 44 -21.67 -18.47 -12.69
N ALA A 45 -21.83 -17.46 -11.83
CA ALA A 45 -20.74 -16.72 -11.18
C ALA A 45 -19.98 -17.55 -10.13
N GLN A 46 -20.58 -18.62 -9.61
CA GLN A 46 -19.96 -19.48 -8.62
C GLN A 46 -18.67 -20.10 -9.16
N GLY A 47 -17.56 -19.81 -8.46
CA GLY A 47 -16.23 -20.25 -8.87
C GLY A 47 -15.61 -19.48 -10.04
N MET A 48 -16.26 -18.46 -10.59
CA MET A 48 -15.63 -17.50 -11.53
C MET A 48 -14.73 -16.50 -10.81
N PHE A 49 -15.08 -16.20 -9.56
CA PHE A 49 -14.20 -15.54 -8.63
C PHE A 49 -13.42 -16.63 -7.91
N GLU A 50 -12.11 -16.65 -8.13
CA GLU A 50 -11.20 -17.29 -7.17
C GLU A 50 -11.42 -16.57 -5.84
N VAL A 51 -12.23 -17.16 -4.96
CA VAL A 51 -12.40 -16.67 -3.59
C VAL A 51 -11.05 -16.83 -2.92
N ASN A 52 -10.16 -15.83 -3.09
CA ASN A 52 -8.82 -15.74 -2.50
C ASN A 52 -8.23 -17.10 -2.11
N LYS A 53 -8.13 -18.04 -3.07
CA LYS A 53 -7.49 -19.33 -2.85
C LYS A 53 -5.99 -19.04 -2.77
N GLY A 54 -5.51 -18.59 -1.62
CA GLY A 54 -4.09 -18.30 -1.46
C GLY A 54 -3.69 -17.36 -0.34
N ARG A 55 -4.62 -16.75 0.42
CA ARG A 55 -4.20 -16.09 1.66
C ARG A 55 -3.97 -17.17 2.71
N ILE A 56 -2.82 -17.84 2.66
CA ILE A 56 -2.31 -18.67 3.75
C ILE A 56 -2.21 -17.74 4.95
N VAL A 57 -3.23 -17.79 5.81
CA VAL A 57 -3.23 -17.07 7.08
C VAL A 57 -2.22 -17.78 7.94
N LYS A 58 -1.01 -17.22 8.01
CA LYS A 58 0.05 -17.74 8.87
C LYS A 58 -0.46 -17.75 10.32
N THR A 59 -0.28 -18.87 11.02
CA THR A 59 -0.66 -18.99 12.42
C THR A 59 0.23 -18.12 13.32
N SER A 60 -0.13 -17.99 14.59
CA SER A 60 0.66 -17.22 15.55
C SER A 60 2.09 -17.78 15.69
N GLU A 61 2.21 -19.11 15.69
CA GLU A 61 3.46 -19.86 15.81
C GLU A 61 4.37 -19.63 14.60
N GLN A 62 3.82 -19.73 13.39
CA GLN A 62 4.56 -19.42 12.16
C GLN A 62 5.07 -17.98 12.15
N TRP A 63 4.28 -17.04 12.66
CA TRP A 63 4.74 -15.66 12.80
C TRP A 63 5.81 -15.49 13.87
N ASN A 64 5.82 -16.30 14.94
CA ASN A 64 6.90 -16.27 15.94
C ASN A 64 8.22 -16.67 15.30
N GLU A 65 8.24 -17.74 14.52
CA GLU A 65 9.43 -18.21 13.78
C GLU A 65 9.94 -17.15 12.80
N ILE A 66 9.04 -16.58 11.98
CA ILE A 66 9.37 -15.53 11.02
C ILE A 66 9.93 -14.29 11.73
N CYS A 67 9.34 -13.89 12.85
CA CYS A 67 9.83 -12.73 13.60
C CYS A 67 11.20 -12.99 14.23
N GLN A 68 11.44 -14.20 14.72
CA GLN A 68 12.74 -14.58 15.29
C GLN A 68 13.82 -14.58 14.21
N GLU A 69 13.55 -15.16 13.04
CA GLU A 69 14.46 -15.14 11.90
C GLU A 69 14.72 -13.71 11.41
N ALA A 70 13.68 -12.87 11.35
CA ALA A 70 13.80 -11.47 10.98
C ALA A 70 14.72 -10.70 11.94
N VAL A 71 14.64 -10.94 13.25
CA VAL A 71 15.55 -10.32 14.23
C VAL A 71 16.99 -10.78 14.04
N THR A 72 17.21 -12.07 13.78
CA THR A 72 18.55 -12.61 13.52
C THR A 72 19.19 -11.95 12.29
N LEU A 73 18.45 -11.88 11.18
CA LEU A 73 18.91 -11.22 9.94
C LEU A 73 19.15 -9.71 10.14
N TYR A 74 18.31 -9.06 10.94
CA TYR A 74 18.49 -7.64 11.25
C TYR A 74 19.75 -7.38 12.07
N ASN A 75 20.04 -8.24 13.05
CA ASN A 75 21.27 -8.14 13.84
C ASN A 75 22.53 -8.40 12.99
N GLN A 76 22.41 -9.10 11.86
CA GLN A 76 23.48 -9.26 10.86
C GLN A 76 23.62 -8.04 9.93
N GLY A 77 22.85 -6.97 10.15
CA GLY A 77 22.91 -5.73 9.37
C GLY A 77 22.00 -5.70 8.14
N VAL A 78 21.14 -6.71 7.95
CA VAL A 78 20.21 -6.73 6.81
C VAL A 78 19.01 -5.82 7.08
N GLY A 79 18.68 -4.93 6.13
CA GLY A 79 17.53 -4.04 6.27
C GLY A 79 16.18 -4.77 6.20
N PHE A 80 15.18 -4.30 6.95
CA PHE A 80 13.84 -4.93 7.05
C PHE A 80 13.12 -5.13 5.71
N THR A 81 13.34 -4.25 4.72
CA THR A 81 12.75 -4.40 3.38
C THR A 81 13.28 -5.64 2.66
N ILE A 82 14.58 -5.93 2.79
CA ILE A 82 15.23 -7.10 2.20
C ILE A 82 14.80 -8.36 2.96
N ILE A 83 14.77 -8.28 4.29
CA ILE A 83 14.31 -9.37 5.17
C ILE A 83 12.88 -9.79 4.80
N ALA A 84 11.95 -8.83 4.67
CA ALA A 84 10.57 -9.13 4.32
C ALA A 84 10.46 -9.87 2.97
N LYS A 85 11.23 -9.44 1.97
CA LYS A 85 11.31 -10.11 0.66
C LYS A 85 11.86 -11.54 0.80
N LYS A 86 12.91 -11.74 1.61
CA LYS A 86 13.51 -13.06 1.86
C LYS A 86 12.53 -14.02 2.57
N LEU A 87 11.74 -13.50 3.52
CA LEU A 87 10.76 -14.26 4.30
C LEU A 87 9.39 -14.39 3.62
N GLY A 88 9.26 -13.96 2.36
CA GLY A 88 8.02 -14.09 1.59
C GLY A 88 6.84 -13.34 2.21
N CYS A 89 7.08 -12.19 2.84
CA CYS A 89 6.04 -11.37 3.46
C CYS A 89 6.16 -9.90 3.05
N HIS A 90 5.05 -9.17 3.16
CA HIS A 90 5.05 -7.73 2.88
C HIS A 90 5.76 -6.96 4.00
N PRO A 91 6.60 -5.94 3.71
CA PRO A 91 7.34 -5.20 4.73
C PRO A 91 6.47 -4.58 5.83
N SER A 92 5.30 -4.05 5.47
CA SER A 92 4.34 -3.51 6.45
C SER A 92 3.83 -4.60 7.40
N THR A 93 3.48 -5.77 6.86
CA THR A 93 3.00 -6.89 7.67
C THR A 93 4.09 -7.38 8.62
N LEU A 94 5.33 -7.52 8.15
CA LEU A 94 6.46 -7.91 9.01
C LEU A 94 6.66 -6.91 10.15
N ARG A 95 6.63 -5.60 9.84
CA ARG A 95 6.74 -4.53 10.86
C ARG A 95 5.65 -4.65 11.92
N ASP A 96 4.40 -4.84 11.51
CA ASP A 96 3.28 -4.93 12.45
C ASP A 96 3.38 -6.18 13.32
N GLN A 97 3.81 -7.31 12.74
CA GLN A 97 4.00 -8.56 13.48
C GLN A 97 5.17 -8.50 14.46
N LEU A 98 6.26 -7.81 14.10
CA LEU A 98 7.38 -7.52 15.00
C LEU A 98 6.96 -6.60 16.16
N LYS A 99 6.19 -5.54 15.87
CA LYS A 99 5.67 -4.63 16.91
C LYS A 99 4.74 -5.33 17.89
N LYS A 100 3.82 -6.16 17.40
CA LYS A 100 2.91 -6.95 18.25
C LYS A 100 3.65 -7.86 19.24
N ARG A 101 4.87 -8.27 18.91
CA ARG A 101 5.74 -9.14 19.72
C ARG A 101 6.82 -8.39 20.50
N GLY A 102 6.86 -7.05 20.42
CA GLY A 102 7.91 -6.25 21.06
C GLY A 102 9.31 -6.43 20.46
N LEU A 103 9.43 -7.02 19.27
CA LEU A 103 10.71 -7.33 18.61
C LEU A 103 11.16 -6.27 17.59
N TRP A 104 10.36 -5.20 17.43
CA TRP A 104 10.67 -4.15 16.48
C TRP A 104 11.83 -3.27 16.96
N LYS A 105 12.98 -3.39 16.29
CA LYS A 105 14.21 -2.61 16.57
C LYS A 105 14.45 -1.43 15.61
N GLY A 106 13.56 -1.21 14.63
CA GLY A 106 13.69 -0.09 13.71
C GLY A 106 13.23 1.23 14.32
N GLU A 107 13.66 2.35 13.75
CA GLU A 107 13.18 3.66 14.18
C GLU A 107 11.67 3.81 13.95
N SER A 108 10.99 4.51 14.85
CA SER A 108 9.58 4.83 14.66
C SER A 108 9.42 5.73 13.44
N GLN A 109 8.27 5.64 12.78
CA GLN A 109 7.96 6.51 11.64
C GLN A 109 8.03 8.00 12.03
N ALA A 110 7.62 8.33 13.25
CA ALA A 110 7.74 9.68 13.81
C ALA A 110 9.20 10.14 13.86
N LYS A 111 10.11 9.31 14.39
CA LYS A 111 11.54 9.65 14.49
C LYS A 111 12.21 9.81 13.12
N ILE A 112 11.85 8.97 12.16
CA ILE A 112 12.35 9.10 10.77
C ILE A 112 11.86 10.41 10.14
N GLN A 113 10.60 10.76 10.35
CA GLN A 113 10.02 12.01 9.85
C GLN A 113 10.66 13.23 10.52
N GLU A 114 10.89 13.19 11.83
CA GLU A 114 11.57 14.24 12.58
C GLU A 114 12.98 14.49 12.04
N ARG A 115 13.81 13.44 11.93
CA ARG A 115 15.15 13.56 11.32
C ARG A 115 15.10 14.12 9.91
N SER A 116 14.11 13.71 9.11
CA SER A 116 13.92 14.27 7.78
C SER A 116 13.52 15.75 7.81
N ARG A 117 12.71 16.17 8.79
CA ARG A 117 12.34 17.59 8.98
C ARG A 117 13.58 18.40 9.36
N GLU A 118 14.33 17.96 10.37
CA GLU A 118 15.57 18.61 10.81
C GLU A 118 16.58 18.75 9.66
N LYS A 119 16.74 17.72 8.83
CA LYS A 119 17.58 17.79 7.64
C LYS A 119 17.13 18.90 6.71
N TRP A 120 15.83 18.98 6.42
CA TRP A 120 15.28 20.00 5.54
C TRP A 120 15.32 21.40 6.17
N ASP A 121 15.15 21.51 7.48
CA ASP A 121 15.24 22.78 8.20
C ASP A 121 16.65 23.37 8.04
N ASN A 122 17.68 22.55 8.24
CA ASN A 122 19.08 22.93 8.00
C ASN A 122 19.35 23.32 6.54
N LEU A 123 18.89 22.51 5.58
CA LEU A 123 19.09 22.80 4.16
C LEU A 123 18.41 24.09 3.72
N CYS A 124 17.19 24.34 4.21
CA CYS A 124 16.43 25.55 3.90
C CYS A 124 17.06 26.79 4.53
N GLN A 125 17.58 26.68 5.76
CA GLN A 125 18.27 27.80 6.43
C GLN A 125 19.53 28.21 5.67
N GLN A 126 20.38 27.23 5.31
CA GLN A 126 21.57 27.49 4.48
C GLN A 126 21.19 28.06 3.11
N ALA A 127 20.10 27.57 2.52
CA ALA A 127 19.64 28.07 1.24
C ALA A 127 19.19 29.54 1.34
N ARG A 128 18.54 29.95 2.44
CA ARG A 128 18.15 31.35 2.67
C ARG A 128 19.38 32.27 2.71
N GLU A 129 20.42 31.92 3.46
CA GLU A 129 21.66 32.72 3.52
C GLU A 129 22.31 32.87 2.14
N LEU A 130 22.37 31.78 1.36
CA LEU A 130 22.88 31.83 -0.01
C LEU A 130 22.00 32.65 -0.96
N ARG A 131 20.68 32.73 -0.71
CA ARG A 131 19.76 33.60 -1.45
C ARG A 131 20.00 35.07 -1.13
N GLU A 132 20.26 35.42 0.13
CA GLU A 132 20.63 36.78 0.56
C GLU A 132 21.96 37.22 -0.12
N LEU A 133 22.89 36.28 -0.35
CA LEU A 133 24.11 36.50 -1.14
C LEU A 133 23.88 36.53 -2.67
N GLY A 134 22.63 36.48 -3.13
CA GLY A 134 22.27 36.63 -4.55
C GLY A 134 22.36 35.36 -5.40
N LEU A 135 22.60 34.17 -4.82
CA LEU A 135 22.67 32.93 -5.60
C LEU A 135 21.29 32.48 -6.08
N SER A 136 21.22 31.91 -7.29
CA SER A 136 19.99 31.32 -7.82
C SER A 136 19.64 30.00 -7.12
N TYR A 137 18.34 29.68 -7.03
CA TYR A 137 17.87 28.39 -6.50
C TYR A 137 18.51 27.19 -7.20
N GLN A 138 18.75 27.27 -8.51
CA GLN A 138 19.40 26.21 -9.28
C GLN A 138 20.84 25.97 -8.79
N LYS A 139 21.60 27.04 -8.57
CA LYS A 139 22.98 26.95 -8.09
C LYS A 139 23.06 26.42 -6.66
N ILE A 140 22.13 26.83 -5.80
CA ILE A 140 22.04 26.36 -4.40
C ILE A 140 21.67 24.87 -4.36
N ALA A 141 20.64 24.46 -5.11
CA ALA A 141 20.17 23.09 -5.15
C ALA A 141 21.27 22.12 -5.66
N ASN A 142 22.01 22.52 -6.70
CA ASN A 142 23.15 21.75 -7.20
C ASN A 142 24.26 21.62 -6.14
N ARG A 143 24.57 22.68 -5.39
CA ARG A 143 25.55 22.63 -4.29
C ARG A 143 25.11 21.70 -3.16
N GLN A 144 23.82 21.69 -2.85
CA GLN A 144 23.24 20.88 -1.77
C GLN A 144 22.88 19.44 -2.21
N GLY A 145 23.04 19.11 -3.49
CA GLY A 145 22.69 17.79 -4.04
C GLY A 145 21.19 17.47 -3.97
N VAL A 146 20.33 18.50 -4.07
CA VAL A 146 18.86 18.35 -4.04
C VAL A 146 18.25 18.89 -5.32
N ALA A 147 17.03 18.45 -5.65
CA ALA A 147 16.29 19.04 -6.75
C ALA A 147 15.84 20.47 -6.42
N ALA A 148 16.02 21.40 -7.36
CA ALA A 148 15.66 22.81 -7.16
C ALA A 148 14.16 23.02 -6.89
N SER A 149 13.31 22.19 -7.49
CA SER A 149 11.86 22.17 -7.23
C SER A 149 11.55 21.77 -5.78
N SER A 150 12.19 20.72 -5.27
CA SER A 150 12.06 20.28 -3.88
C SER A 150 12.52 21.36 -2.91
N LEU A 151 13.69 21.95 -3.13
CA LEU A 151 14.20 23.04 -2.29
C LEU A 151 13.24 24.23 -2.24
N ARG A 152 12.72 24.67 -3.39
CA ARG A 152 11.77 25.79 -3.45
C ARG A 152 10.48 25.49 -2.70
N ASN A 153 9.95 24.27 -2.84
CA ASN A 153 8.74 23.86 -2.15
C ASN A 153 8.95 23.78 -0.64
N GLU A 154 10.05 23.18 -0.19
CA GLU A 154 10.38 23.04 1.23
C GLU A 154 10.65 24.40 1.90
N MET A 155 11.30 25.34 1.20
CA MET A 155 11.47 26.71 1.67
C MET A 155 10.15 27.48 1.72
N SER A 156 9.28 27.33 0.70
CA SER A 156 7.96 27.98 0.68
C SER A 156 7.07 27.50 1.84
N ARG A 157 7.07 26.18 2.12
CA ARG A 157 6.34 25.59 3.26
C ARG A 157 6.79 26.16 4.60
N ARG A 158 8.03 26.62 4.69
CA ARG A 158 8.65 27.18 5.91
C ARG A 158 8.64 28.71 5.96
N GLY A 159 8.06 29.38 4.96
CA GLY A 159 8.06 30.84 4.89
C GLY A 159 9.43 31.48 4.67
N LEU A 160 10.40 30.73 4.13
CA LEU A 160 11.79 31.17 3.92
C LEU A 160 12.07 31.63 2.48
N ARG A 161 11.02 31.89 1.69
CA ARG A 161 11.14 32.20 0.26
C ARG A 161 11.58 33.63 0.00
#